data_AF-A0A963ARA0-F1
#
_entry.id   AF-A0A963ARA0-F1
#
_cell.length_a   1.000
_cell.length_b   1.000
_cell.length_c   1.000
_cell.angle_alpha   90.00
_cell.angle_beta   90.00
_cell.angle_gamma   90.00
#
_symmetry.space_group_name_H-M   'P 1'
#
loop_
_entity.id
_entity.type
_entity.pdbx_description
1 polymer ?
#
loop_
_entity_poly.entity_id
_entity_poly.type
_entity_poly.pdbx_seq_one_letter_code
_entity_poly.pdbx_strand_id
1 'polypeptide(L)' 'MPSELQLAEVVRQACMRAALEAYESAGISGLCAEGRWELAVQAIRILDLEQLVDELRRLQDCSITHPDKTQ' A
#
# COMPACT_ATOMS: atom_id res chain seq x y z
N MET A 1 -12.86 11.17 7.71
CA MET A 1 -11.59 11.66 7.14
C MET A 1 -10.45 10.97 7.86
N PRO A 2 -9.54 10.29 7.15
CA PRO A 2 -8.38 9.65 7.76
C PRO A 2 -7.50 10.73 8.39
N SER A 3 -6.93 10.46 9.56
CA SER A 3 -5.86 11.31 10.04
C SER A 3 -4.65 11.18 9.09
N GLU A 4 -3.82 12.22 9.04
CA GLU A 4 -2.58 12.20 8.25
C GLU A 4 -1.67 11.03 8.64
N LEU A 5 -1.68 10.65 9.93
CA LEU A 5 -0.96 9.48 10.43
C LEU A 5 -1.53 8.16 9.91
N GLN A 6 -2.86 8.01 9.82
CA GLN A 6 -3.47 6.81 9.26
C GLN A 6 -3.16 6.67 7.77
N LEU A 7 -3.19 7.78 7.03
CA LEU A 7 -2.81 7.78 5.62
C LEU A 7 -1.33 7.41 5.44
N ALA A 8 -0.44 8.03 6.20
CA ALA A 8 0.99 7.76 6.16
C ALA A 8 1.31 6.29 6.49
N GLU A 9 0.61 5.71 7.46
CA GLU A 9 0.77 4.30 7.82
C GLU A 9 0.35 3.37 6.68
N VAL A 10 -0.76 3.65 6.01
CA VAL A 10 -1.18 2.84 4.85
C VAL A 10 -0.19 2.94 3.69
N VAL A 11 0.32 4.14 3.40
CA VAL A 11 1.38 4.32 2.39
C VAL A 11 2.62 3.51 2.77
N ARG A 12 3.04 3.57 4.04
CA ARG A 12 4.18 2.79 4.54
C ARG A 12 3.97 1.29 4.35
N GLN A 13 2.80 0.77 4.71
CA GLN A 13 2.48 -0.65 4.54
C GLN A 13 2.46 -1.07 3.07
N ALA A 14 1.91 -0.23 2.17
CA ALA A 14 1.90 -0.49 0.74
C ALA A 14 3.33 -0.55 0.16
N CYS A 15 4.21 0.37 0.54
CA CYS A 15 5.62 0.33 0.14
C CYS A 15 6.34 -0.93 0.62
N MET A 16 6.13 -1.32 1.89
CA MET A 16 6.74 -2.53 2.45
C MET A 16 6.28 -3.79 1.70
N ARG A 17 4.98 -3.90 1.45
CA ARG A 17 4.41 -5.03 0.70
C ARG A 17 4.97 -5.10 -0.72
N ALA A 18 4.94 -3.99 -1.46
CA ALA A 18 5.45 -3.94 -2.82
C ALA A 18 6.94 -4.36 -2.91
N ALA A 19 7.76 -3.90 -1.96
CA ALA A 19 9.17 -4.28 -1.91
C ALA A 19 9.38 -5.77 -1.60
N LEU A 20 8.65 -6.32 -0.62
CA LEU A 20 8.74 -7.74 -0.25
C LEU A 20 8.30 -8.64 -1.40
N GLU A 21 7.15 -8.37 -2.00
CA GLU A 21 6.62 -9.15 -3.13
C GLU A 21 7.58 -9.14 -4.32
N ALA A 22 8.13 -7.97 -4.67
CA ALA A 22 9.09 -7.86 -5.75
C ALA A 22 10.42 -8.57 -5.45
N TYR A 23 10.91 -8.50 -4.21
CA TYR A 23 12.13 -9.19 -3.79
C TYR A 23 11.97 -10.72 -3.86
N GLU A 24 10.84 -11.24 -3.38
CA GLU A 24 10.52 -12.66 -3.41
C GLU A 24 10.32 -13.16 -4.84
N SER A 25 9.56 -12.44 -5.65
CA SER A 25 9.33 -12.75 -7.08
C SER A 25 10.62 -12.73 -7.89
N ALA A 26 11.48 -11.73 -7.66
CA ALA A 26 12.82 -11.66 -8.24
C ALA A 26 13.67 -12.87 -7.84
N GLY A 27 13.52 -13.34 -6.61
CA GLY A 27 14.21 -14.52 -6.13
C GLY A 27 13.74 -15.82 -6.77
N ILE A 28 12.43 -15.97 -6.95
CA ILE A 28 11.83 -17.08 -7.71
C ILE A 28 12.31 -17.07 -9.17
N SER A 29 12.50 -15.87 -9.73
CA SER A 29 13.01 -15.65 -11.09
C SER A 29 14.53 -15.88 -11.23
N GLY A 30 15.23 -16.25 -10.15
CA GLY A 30 16.65 -16.58 -10.17
C GLY A 30 17.59 -15.38 -10.09
N LEU A 31 17.10 -14.18 -9.77
CA LEU A 31 17.96 -13.00 -9.62
C LEU A 31 18.88 -13.13 -8.40
N CYS A 32 20.08 -12.55 -8.52
CA CYS A 32 21.02 -12.37 -7.42
C CYS A 32 20.46 -11.37 -6.38
N ALA A 33 21.09 -11.30 -5.21
CA ALA A 33 20.63 -10.41 -4.13
C ALA A 33 20.53 -8.93 -4.55
N GLU A 34 21.47 -8.44 -5.36
CA GLU A 34 21.45 -7.07 -5.90
C GLU A 34 20.28 -6.86 -6.86
N GLY A 35 20.09 -7.77 -7.83
CA GLY A 35 18.96 -7.69 -8.76
C GLY A 35 17.60 -7.77 -8.06
N ARG A 36 17.48 -8.55 -6.97
CA ARG A 36 16.27 -8.56 -6.14
C ARG A 36 16.04 -7.22 -5.43
N TRP A 37 17.12 -6.61 -4.93
CA TRP A 37 17.05 -5.31 -4.29
C TRP A 37 16.64 -4.20 -5.27
N GLU A 38 17.23 -4.19 -6.47
CA GLU A 38 16.87 -3.25 -7.53
C GLU A 38 15.39 -3.36 -7.90
N LEU A 39 14.87 -4.59 -8.05
CA LEU A 39 13.44 -4.82 -8.32
C LEU A 39 12.55 -4.34 -7.16
N ALA A 40 12.94 -4.60 -5.91
CA ALA A 40 12.20 -4.15 -4.73
C ALA A 40 12.12 -2.61 -4.65
N VAL A 41 13.24 -1.93 -4.90
CA VAL A 41 13.27 -0.46 -4.96
C VAL A 41 12.44 0.06 -6.12
N GLN A 42 12.52 -0.58 -7.28
CA GLN A 42 11.72 -0.19 -8.44
C GLN A 42 10.22 -0.34 -8.18
N ALA A 43 9.80 -1.43 -7.51
CA ALA A 43 8.41 -1.65 -7.13
C ALA A 43 7.87 -0.53 -6.23
N ILE A 44 8.67 -0.04 -5.27
CA ILE A 44 8.30 1.15 -4.48
C ILE A 44 8.16 2.38 -5.37
N ARG A 45 9.09 2.61 -6.30
CA ARG A 45 9.11 3.82 -7.16
C ARG A 45 7.92 3.91 -8.09
N ILE A 46 7.41 2.78 -8.56
CA ILE A 46 6.26 2.72 -9.48
C ILE A 46 4.93 2.51 -8.77
N LEU A 47 4.91 2.52 -7.44
CA LEU A 47 3.68 2.36 -6.67
C LEU A 47 2.73 3.52 -6.97
N ASP A 48 1.50 3.19 -7.37
CA ASP A 48 0.47 4.18 -7.66
C ASP A 48 -0.13 4.73 -6.36
N LEU A 49 0.41 5.89 -5.92
CA LEU A 49 -0.04 6.55 -4.70
C LEU A 49 -1.42 7.19 -4.86
N GLU A 50 -1.81 7.62 -6.07
CA GLU A 50 -3.12 8.22 -6.31
C GLU A 50 -4.22 7.18 -6.12
N GLN A 51 -4.05 6.02 -6.76
CA GLN A 51 -4.95 4.88 -6.59
C GLN A 51 -5.04 4.44 -5.13
N LEU A 52 -3.90 4.34 -4.43
CA LEU A 52 -3.86 3.91 -3.03
C LEU A 52 -4.62 4.87 -2.11
N VAL A 53 -4.43 6.18 -2.29
CA VAL A 53 -5.10 7.21 -1.49
C VAL A 53 -6.61 7.20 -1.77
N ASP A 54 -7.01 7.04 -3.03
CA ASP A 54 -8.42 6.99 -3.41
C ASP A 54 -9.13 5.74 -2.89
N GLU A 55 -8.47 4.59 -2.91
CA GLU A 55 -9.00 3.35 -2.32
C GLU A 55 -9.21 3.51 -0.81
N LEU A 56 -8.25 4.10 -0.10
CA LEU A 56 -8.38 4.36 1.33
C LEU A 56 -9.55 5.30 1.65
N ARG A 57 -9.73 6.37 0.85
CA ARG A 57 -10.89 7.27 1.00
C ARG A 57 -12.20 6.50 0.82
N ARG A 58 -12.31 5.69 -0.24
CA ARG A 58 -13.52 4.88 -0.52
C ARG A 58 -13.84 3.89 0.60
N LEU A 59 -12.84 3.19 1.12
CA LEU A 59 -13.03 2.20 2.19
C LEU A 59 -13.51 2.87 3.50
N GLN A 60 -13.10 4.10 3.75
CA GLN A 60 -13.58 4.86 4.91
C GLN A 60 -15.00 5.38 4.73
N ASP A 61 -15.39 5.75 3.52
CA ASP A 61 -16.76 6.19 3.23
C ASP A 61 -17.77 5.03 3.39
N CYS A 62 -17.37 3.78 3.10
CA CYS A 62 -18.18 2.59 3.38
C CYS A 62 -18.38 2.32 4.88
N SER A 63 -17.49 2.80 5.74
CA SER A 63 -17.62 2.65 7.20
C SER A 63 -18.59 3.66 7.86
N ILE A 64 -19.21 4.56 7.09
CA ILE A 64 -20.19 5.55 7.58
C ILE A 64 -21.65 5.12 7.26
N THR A 65 -21.95 3.83 7.17
CA THR A 65 -23.32 3.35 7.41
C THR A 65 -23.49 3.02 8.90
N HIS A 66 -23.71 4.06 9.70
CA HIS A 66 -24.36 3.91 11.01
C HIS A 66 -25.78 4.48 10.88
N PRO A 67 -26.83 3.64 10.80
CA PRO A 67 -28.17 4.08 11.11
C PRO A 67 -28.37 3.91 12.61
N ASP A 68 -28.24 4.96 13.41
CA ASP A 68 -29.17 5.15 14.53
C ASP A 68 -29.16 6.59 15.04
N LYS A 69 -30.26 7.29 14.72
CA LYS A 69 -30.75 8.45 15.45
C LYS A 69 -31.79 7.90 16.43
N THR A 70 -31.52 7.93 17.72
CA THR A 70 -32.56 7.98 18.75
C THR A 70 -31.93 8.73 19.94
N GLN A 71 -32.16 10.04 20.07
CA GLN A 71 -33.29 10.66 20.77
C GLN A 71 -33.45 10.16 22.22
#